data_AF-A0AA37MKW4-F1
#
_entry.id   AF-A0AA37MKW4-F1
#
_cell.length_a   1.000
_cell.length_b   1.000
_cell.length_c   1.000
_cell.angle_alpha   90.00
_cell.angle_beta   90.00
_cell.angle_gamma   90.00
#
_symmetry.space_group_name_H-M   'P 1'
#
loop_
_entity.id
_entity.type
_entity.pdbx_description
1 polymer ?
#
loop_
_entity_poly.entity_id
_entity_poly.type
_entity_poly.pdbx_seq_one_letter_code
_entity_poly.pdbx_strand_id
1 'polypeptide(L)'
;MPKVENFCGGVRVTIQRTKFMQMMNVTSDVTSNVVSDVTSNVVSDVSSSVGSLSVVQLTDRQKKIRELILKDSFISAQQMSVVLSVVTRTIWRDLADLQKKGVLIREGNTSAGHWLWVGPIVDNK
;
A
#
# COMPACT_ATOMS: atom_id res chain seq x y z
N MET A 1 20.67 24.43 9.10
CA MET A 1 21.28 25.14 7.94
C MET A 1 21.28 24.21 6.73
N PRO A 2 21.04 24.72 5.51
CA PRO A 2 21.21 23.93 4.29
C PRO A 2 22.65 23.41 4.18
N LYS A 3 22.84 22.22 3.64
CA LYS A 3 24.15 21.72 3.26
C LYS A 3 24.38 21.96 1.77
N VAL A 4 25.52 22.53 1.41
CA VAL A 4 25.88 22.85 0.03
C VAL A 4 27.09 22.02 -0.36
N GLU A 5 27.03 21.32 -1.50
CA GLU A 5 28.13 20.52 -2.03
C GLU A 5 28.20 20.65 -3.57
N ASN A 6 29.40 20.53 -4.12
CA ASN A 6 29.59 20.57 -5.58
C ASN A 6 29.34 19.19 -6.17
N PHE A 7 28.50 19.10 -7.19
CA PHE A 7 28.20 17.86 -7.88
C PHE A 7 28.30 18.06 -9.39
N CYS A 8 29.25 17.37 -10.03
CA CYS A 8 29.45 17.31 -11.48
C CYS A 8 29.47 18.70 -12.17
N GLY A 9 30.21 19.65 -11.61
CA GLY A 9 30.38 21.00 -12.17
C GLY A 9 29.30 22.01 -11.80
N GLY A 10 28.27 21.61 -11.05
CA GLY A 10 27.25 22.50 -10.48
C GLY A 10 27.20 22.45 -8.95
N VAL A 11 26.42 23.34 -8.34
CA VAL A 11 26.23 23.41 -6.88
C VAL A 11 24.92 22.74 -6.50
N ARG A 12 24.96 21.76 -5.60
CA ARG A 12 23.79 21.11 -5.01
C ARG A 12 23.56 21.65 -3.62
N VAL A 13 22.34 22.11 -3.34
CA VAL A 13 21.94 22.61 -2.02
C VAL A 13 20.83 21.72 -1.45
N THR A 14 21.10 21.10 -0.31
CA THR A 14 20.14 20.26 0.42
C THR A 14 19.61 21.02 1.63
N ILE A 15 18.32 21.35 1.61
CA ILE A 15 17.62 22.02 2.72
C ILE A 15 16.77 20.97 3.44
N GLN A 16 17.12 20.64 4.68
CA GLN A 16 16.25 19.84 5.55
C GLN A 16 15.23 20.76 6.23
N ARG A 17 13.94 20.54 5.94
CA ARG A 17 12.82 21.22 6.63
C ARG A 17 12.33 20.35 7.80
N THR A 18 12.57 20.81 9.02
CA THR A 18 12.20 20.11 10.26
C THR A 18 10.69 20.08 10.52
N LYS A 19 9.94 21.11 10.11
CA LYS A 19 8.46 21.17 10.25
C LYS A 19 7.75 19.96 9.60
N PHE A 20 8.24 19.50 8.45
CA PHE A 20 7.64 18.34 7.77
C PHE A 20 7.94 17.01 8.49
N MET A 21 9.13 16.86 9.06
CA MET A 21 9.50 15.67 9.85
C MET A 21 8.71 15.60 11.18
N GLN A 22 8.47 16.75 11.82
CA GLN A 22 7.68 16.82 13.05
C GLN A 22 6.21 16.46 12.80
N MET A 23 5.62 16.87 11.68
CA MET A 23 4.23 16.49 11.33
C MET A 23 4.07 14.99 11.01
N MET A 24 5.14 14.28 10.62
CA MET A 24 5.10 12.83 10.38
C MET A 24 5.22 12.01 11.68
N ASN A 25 5.71 12.64 12.77
CA ASN A 25 5.91 12.00 14.07
C ASN A 25 4.77 12.27 15.09
N VAL A 26 3.72 13.01 14.73
CA VAL A 26 2.56 13.27 15.61
C VAL A 26 1.58 12.09 15.64
N THR A 27 1.76 11.07 14.80
CA THR A 27 0.89 9.88 14.77
C THR A 27 1.38 8.72 15.64
N SER A 28 2.54 8.84 16.31
CA SER A 28 3.10 7.73 17.10
C SER A 28 2.72 7.70 18.58
N ASP A 29 2.06 8.73 19.13
CA ASP A 29 1.81 8.82 20.59
C ASP A 29 0.34 8.86 21.07
N VAL A 30 -0.67 8.89 20.18
CA VAL A 30 -2.08 8.93 20.63
C VAL A 30 -2.92 7.71 20.20
N THR A 31 -2.42 6.87 19.32
CA THR A 31 -3.15 5.67 18.84
C THR A 31 -2.59 4.33 19.29
N SER A 32 -1.41 4.32 19.94
CA SER A 32 -0.74 3.09 20.39
C SER A 32 -1.33 2.47 21.66
N ASN A 33 -2.15 3.19 22.43
CA ASN A 33 -2.71 2.70 23.70
C ASN A 33 -4.22 2.41 23.69
N VAL A 34 -4.96 2.77 22.64
CA VAL A 34 -6.42 2.51 22.59
C VAL A 34 -6.81 1.46 21.55
N VAL A 35 -5.95 1.20 20.54
CA VAL A 35 -6.25 0.24 19.47
C VAL A 35 -5.57 -1.12 19.66
N SER A 36 -4.48 -1.18 20.42
CA SER A 36 -3.70 -2.40 20.71
C SER A 36 -4.44 -3.39 21.62
N ASP A 37 -5.23 -2.91 22.59
CA ASP A 37 -5.93 -3.79 23.53
C ASP A 37 -7.31 -4.28 23.05
N VAL A 38 -7.95 -3.57 22.11
CA VAL A 38 -9.27 -3.99 21.60
C VAL A 38 -9.16 -4.90 20.38
N THR A 39 -8.06 -4.81 19.61
CA THR A 39 -7.91 -5.61 18.37
C THR A 39 -7.14 -6.92 18.56
N SER A 40 -6.39 -7.09 19.65
CA SER A 40 -5.60 -8.31 19.91
C SER A 40 -6.41 -9.44 20.53
N ASN A 41 -7.48 -9.13 21.27
CA ASN A 41 -8.26 -10.14 22.00
C ASN A 41 -9.43 -10.75 21.20
N VAL A 42 -9.87 -10.14 20.10
CA VAL A 42 -10.97 -10.70 19.28
C VAL A 42 -10.47 -11.54 18.10
N VAL A 43 -9.24 -11.33 17.63
CA VAL A 43 -8.68 -12.07 16.47
C VAL A 43 -8.03 -13.39 16.90
N SER A 44 -7.64 -13.52 18.17
CA SER A 44 -6.87 -14.68 18.66
C SER A 44 -7.71 -15.93 18.92
N ASP A 45 -9.00 -15.79 19.24
CA ASP A 45 -9.80 -16.93 19.74
C ASP A 45 -10.77 -17.55 18.71
N VAL A 46 -10.86 -16.98 17.50
CA VAL A 46 -11.73 -17.51 16.42
C VAL A 46 -10.92 -18.09 15.25
N SER A 47 -9.59 -18.11 15.31
CA SER A 47 -8.76 -18.72 14.25
C SER A 47 -8.37 -20.18 14.53
N SER A 48 -8.83 -20.77 15.64
CA SER A 48 -8.40 -22.10 16.09
C SER A 48 -9.13 -23.28 15.45
N SER A 49 -9.96 -23.08 14.40
CA SER A 49 -10.73 -24.22 13.86
C SER A 49 -11.07 -24.24 12.37
N VAL A 50 -10.39 -23.51 11.48
CA VAL A 50 -10.54 -23.81 10.04
C VAL A 50 -9.24 -23.57 9.27
N GLY A 51 -8.50 -24.66 9.06
CA GLY A 51 -7.67 -24.93 7.87
C GLY A 51 -6.72 -23.84 7.39
N SER A 52 -5.42 -24.06 7.60
CA SER A 52 -4.27 -23.47 6.92
C SER A 52 -4.53 -22.95 5.48
N LEU A 53 -5.12 -21.77 5.36
CA LEU A 53 -5.08 -20.94 4.16
C LEU A 53 -4.05 -19.85 4.46
N SER A 54 -2.91 -19.90 3.76
CA SER A 54 -1.82 -18.95 3.93
C SER A 54 -2.32 -17.53 3.68
N VAL A 55 -2.55 -16.78 4.76
CA VAL A 55 -2.99 -15.39 4.70
C VAL A 55 -1.87 -14.56 4.08
N VAL A 56 -2.04 -14.16 2.81
CA VAL A 56 -1.07 -13.31 2.12
C VAL A 56 -1.09 -11.92 2.75
N GLN A 57 -0.02 -11.56 3.46
CA GLN A 57 0.09 -10.23 4.07
C GLN A 57 0.28 -9.14 3.01
N LEU A 58 -0.62 -8.16 3.01
CA LEU A 58 -0.61 -6.98 2.12
C LEU A 58 -0.15 -5.74 2.89
N THR A 59 0.63 -4.89 2.22
CA THR A 59 0.95 -3.55 2.75
C THR A 59 -0.29 -2.65 2.70
N ASP A 60 -0.31 -1.57 3.47
CA ASP A 60 -1.48 -0.67 3.50
C ASP A 60 -1.77 -0.03 2.13
N ARG A 61 -0.73 0.22 1.32
CA ARG A 61 -0.91 0.69 -0.05
C ARG A 61 -1.49 -0.40 -0.97
N GLN A 62 -1.06 -1.65 -0.80
CA GLN A 62 -1.64 -2.79 -1.53
C GLN A 62 -3.11 -3.02 -1.16
N LYS A 63 -3.50 -2.80 0.10
CA LYS A 63 -4.91 -2.83 0.52
C LYS A 63 -5.74 -1.75 -0.18
N LYS A 64 -5.23 -0.51 -0.25
CA LYS A 64 -5.90 0.58 -1.00
C LYS A 64 -6.01 0.28 -2.50
N ILE A 65 -4.98 -0.31 -3.10
CA ILE A 65 -5.04 -0.75 -4.51
C ILE A 65 -6.12 -1.82 -4.71
N ARG A 66 -6.24 -2.78 -3.78
CA ARG A 66 -7.33 -3.77 -3.80
C ARG A 66 -8.70 -3.08 -3.77
N GLU A 67 -8.92 -2.13 -2.87
CA GLU A 67 -10.19 -1.39 -2.78
C GLU A 67 -10.54 -0.67 -4.09
N LEU A 68 -9.56 -0.04 -4.75
CA LEU A 68 -9.77 0.61 -6.05
C LEU A 68 -10.15 -0.40 -7.14
N ILE A 69 -9.49 -1.56 -7.18
CA ILE A 69 -9.77 -2.63 -8.16
C ILE A 69 -11.15 -3.25 -7.92
N LEU A 70 -11.55 -3.45 -6.66
CA LEU A 70 -12.88 -3.96 -6.33
C LEU A 70 -13.99 -2.97 -6.70
N LYS A 71 -13.70 -1.67 -6.65
CA LYS A 71 -14.62 -0.63 -7.08
C LYS A 71 -14.70 -0.51 -8.61
N ASP A 72 -13.56 -0.61 -9.28
CA ASP A 72 -13.45 -0.55 -10.74
C ASP A 72 -12.31 -1.46 -11.23
N SER A 73 -12.68 -2.60 -11.82
CA SER A 73 -11.71 -3.57 -12.32
C SER A 73 -10.95 -3.08 -13.55
N PHE A 74 -11.44 -2.05 -14.26
CA PHE A 74 -10.80 -1.49 -15.45
C PHE A 74 -9.83 -0.34 -15.12
N ILE A 75 -9.71 0.04 -13.85
CA ILE A 75 -8.88 1.17 -13.43
C ILE A 75 -7.41 1.01 -13.87
N SER A 76 -6.89 2.03 -14.54
CA SER A 76 -5.51 2.05 -15.01
C SER A 76 -4.53 2.37 -13.88
N ALA A 77 -3.27 1.93 -14.02
CA ALA A 77 -2.21 2.29 -13.08
C ALA A 77 -1.99 3.82 -13.00
N GLN A 78 -2.27 4.56 -14.07
CA GLN A 78 -2.21 6.02 -14.09
C GLN A 78 -3.33 6.64 -13.25
N GLN A 79 -4.56 6.13 -13.36
CA GLN A 79 -5.66 6.60 -12.51
C GLN A 79 -5.41 6.27 -11.03
N MET A 80 -4.93 5.07 -10.72
CA MET A 80 -4.52 4.71 -9.35
C MET A 80 -3.43 5.66 -8.81
N SER A 81 -2.47 6.05 -9.65
CA SER A 81 -1.41 7.01 -9.30
C SER A 81 -1.99 8.37 -8.90
N VAL A 82 -2.98 8.88 -9.64
CA VAL A 82 -3.65 10.14 -9.34
C VAL A 82 -4.44 10.03 -8.03
N VAL A 83 -5.25 8.98 -7.87
CA VAL A 83 -6.09 8.79 -6.67
C VAL A 83 -5.27 8.62 -5.40
N LEU A 84 -4.18 7.84 -5.47
CA LEU A 84 -3.32 7.57 -4.32
C LEU A 84 -2.24 8.62 -4.11
N SER A 85 -2.10 9.60 -5.02
CA SER A 85 -1.01 10.60 -5.02
C SER A 85 0.38 9.96 -4.95
N VAL A 86 0.57 8.89 -5.71
CA VAL A 86 1.81 8.08 -5.73
C VAL A 86 2.29 7.97 -7.17
N VAL A 87 3.59 8.04 -7.41
CA VAL A 87 4.18 7.93 -8.76
C VAL A 87 3.77 6.61 -9.42
N THR A 88 3.38 6.67 -10.71
CA THR A 88 2.92 5.51 -11.51
C THR A 88 3.86 4.30 -11.41
N ARG A 89 5.18 4.52 -11.38
CA ARG A 89 6.16 3.42 -11.25
C ARG A 89 5.98 2.61 -9.97
N THR A 90 5.61 3.25 -8.86
CA THR A 90 5.36 2.58 -7.57
C THR A 90 4.08 1.75 -7.65
N ILE A 91 3.02 2.27 -8.27
CA ILE A 91 1.80 1.49 -8.53
C ILE A 91 2.11 0.24 -9.35
N TRP A 92 2.91 0.36 -10.41
CA TRP A 92 3.36 -0.80 -11.19
C TRP A 92 4.17 -1.81 -10.37
N ARG A 93 4.99 -1.35 -9.41
CA ARG A 93 5.71 -2.26 -8.50
C ARG A 93 4.73 -3.02 -7.62
N ASP A 94 3.79 -2.32 -6.98
CA ASP A 94 2.82 -2.95 -6.09
C ASP A 94 1.94 -3.95 -6.85
N LEU A 95 1.49 -3.60 -8.07
CA LEU A 95 0.73 -4.51 -8.94
C LEU A 95 1.55 -5.75 -9.31
N ALA A 96 2.82 -5.58 -9.70
CA ALA A 96 3.70 -6.71 -10.01
C ALA A 96 3.94 -7.60 -8.77
N ASP A 97 4.08 -7.02 -7.59
CA ASP A 97 4.25 -7.77 -6.34
C ASP A 97 2.96 -8.54 -5.98
N LEU A 98 1.78 -7.95 -6.19
CA LEU A 98 0.48 -8.62 -6.03
C LEU A 98 0.29 -9.78 -7.02
N GLN A 99 0.73 -9.61 -8.26
CA GLN A 99 0.73 -10.68 -9.26
C GLN A 99 1.68 -11.82 -8.89
N LYS A 100 2.90 -11.49 -8.44
CA LYS A 100 3.87 -12.49 -7.94
C LYS A 100 3.35 -13.25 -6.73
N LYS A 101 2.59 -12.59 -5.86
CA LYS A 101 1.90 -13.22 -4.72
C LYS A 101 0.71 -14.09 -5.14
N GLY A 102 0.33 -14.09 -6.42
CA GLY A 102 -0.79 -14.89 -6.94
C GLY A 102 -2.18 -14.37 -6.55
N VAL A 103 -2.27 -13.15 -6.01
CA VAL A 103 -3.55 -12.59 -5.53
C VAL A 103 -4.24 -11.68 -6.54
N LEU A 104 -3.54 -11.32 -7.61
CA LEU A 104 -4.01 -10.41 -8.65
C LEU A 104 -3.65 -10.94 -10.03
N ILE A 105 -4.59 -10.89 -10.96
CA ILE A 105 -4.40 -11.26 -12.37
C ILE A 105 -4.83 -10.09 -13.25
N ARG A 106 -4.17 -9.91 -14.40
CA ARG A 106 -4.65 -9.01 -15.46
C ARG A 106 -5.16 -9.89 -16.60
N GLU A 107 -6.46 -9.86 -16.84
CA GLU A 107 -7.09 -10.62 -17.92
C GLU A 107 -7.38 -9.71 -19.12
N GLY A 108 -7.17 -10.20 -20.34
CA GLY A 108 -7.42 -9.47 -21.60
C GLY A 108 -6.16 -8.87 -22.25
N ASN A 109 -6.36 -8.20 -23.39
CA ASN A 109 -5.27 -7.59 -24.16
C ASN A 109 -4.65 -6.39 -23.41
N THR A 110 -3.40 -6.06 -23.70
CA THR A 110 -2.60 -4.97 -23.10
C THR A 110 -3.37 -3.65 -22.99
N SER A 111 -4.25 -3.33 -23.95
CA SER A 111 -5.01 -2.07 -24.00
C SER A 111 -6.40 -2.13 -23.35
N ALA A 112 -7.00 -3.30 -23.21
CA ALA A 112 -8.41 -3.46 -22.81
C ALA A 112 -8.62 -4.47 -21.67
N GLY A 113 -7.53 -4.96 -21.08
CA GLY A 113 -7.63 -5.91 -19.98
C GLY A 113 -8.21 -5.28 -18.72
N HIS A 114 -8.63 -6.11 -17.78
CA HIS A 114 -9.11 -5.70 -16.47
C HIS A 114 -8.41 -6.51 -15.37
N TRP A 115 -8.43 -5.97 -14.15
CA TRP A 115 -7.84 -6.57 -12.99
C TRP A 115 -8.82 -7.53 -12.32
N LEU A 116 -8.39 -8.78 -12.10
CA LEU A 116 -9.14 -9.80 -11.39
C LEU A 116 -8.44 -10.09 -10.06
N TRP A 117 -9.16 -9.91 -8.96
CA TRP A 117 -8.68 -10.30 -7.63
C TRP A 117 -8.96 -11.79 -7.40
N VAL A 118 -7.91 -12.57 -7.14
CA VAL A 118 -7.98 -14.04 -6.98
C VAL A 118 -7.58 -14.48 -5.56
N GLY A 119 -6.94 -13.59 -4.79
CA GLY A 119 -6.54 -13.89 -3.41
C GLY A 119 -7.73 -14.19 -2.50
N PRO A 120 -7.54 -14.98 -1.42
CA PRO A 120 -8.61 -15.33 -0.48
C PRO A 120 -9.32 -14.06 0.01
N ILE A 121 -10.63 -14.05 -0.17
CA ILE A 121 -11.51 -12.97 0.25
C ILE A 121 -11.65 -13.10 1.78
N VAL A 122 -10.85 -12.35 2.53
CA VAL A 122 -11.10 -12.17 3.96
C VAL A 122 -12.08 -11.01 4.10
N ASP A 123 -13.37 -11.33 3.97
CA ASP A 123 -14.45 -10.40 4.30
C ASP A 123 -14.53 -10.28 5.82
N ASN A 124 -13.70 -9.41 6.41
CA ASN A 124 -13.94 -8.95 7.78
C ASN A 124 -15.13 -7.99 7.75
N LYS A 125 -16.31 -8.53 8.03
CA LYS A 125 -17.55 -7.79 8.30
C LYS A 125 -17.50 -7.16 9.70
#